data_AF-A0A816H5F3-F1
#
_entry.id   AF-A0A816H5F3-F1
#
_cell.length_a   1.000
_cell.length_b   1.000
_cell.length_c   1.000
_cell.angle_alpha   90.00
_cell.angle_beta   90.00
_cell.angle_gamma   90.00
#
_symmetry.space_group_name_H-M   'P 1'
#
loop_
_entity.id
_entity.type
_entity.pdbx_description
1 polymer ?
#
loop_
_entity_poly.entity_id
_entity_poly.type
_entity_poly.pdbx_seq_one_letter_code
_entity_poly.pdbx_strand_id
1 'polypeptide(L)'
;MNIMAHNGWIMNDDPRRNFADEGQDVYLCRDLIPWCDLIKLRFGNKREECSDILYSYMKEYTRLIVKIFHGCRLDNCHSTPIWFAQEMMDYAREIKPNFYINAELFTGNISIDNYFINQIGIDSIVRESYRAFNPYELGEMISTISQSNPIGSFIQLNILPL
;
A
#
# COMPACT_ATOMS: atom_id res chain seq x y z
N MET A 1 32.51 -8.89 5.11
CA MET A 1 31.92 -8.06 4.04
C MET A 1 30.44 -8.37 4.03
N ASN A 2 29.58 -7.38 4.25
CA ASN A 2 28.13 -7.58 4.23
C ASN A 2 27.61 -7.25 2.83
N ILE A 3 26.79 -8.13 2.27
CA ILE A 3 26.13 -7.94 0.98
C ILE A 3 24.64 -7.82 1.27
N MET A 4 24.01 -6.77 0.76
CA MET A 4 22.59 -6.48 0.95
C MET A 4 21.89 -6.46 -0.41
N ALA A 5 20.63 -6.89 -0.44
CA ALA A 5 19.85 -6.93 -1.66
C ALA A 5 19.23 -5.56 -1.97
N HIS A 6 19.27 -5.16 -3.24
CA HIS A 6 18.57 -3.97 -3.71
C HIS A 6 17.06 -4.19 -3.75
N ASN A 7 16.28 -3.14 -3.53
CA ASN A 7 14.84 -3.18 -3.82
C ASN A 7 14.58 -2.94 -5.32
N GLY A 8 13.33 -3.08 -5.75
CA GLY A 8 12.94 -2.89 -7.14
C GLY A 8 11.55 -3.42 -7.41
N TRP A 9 11.28 -3.71 -8.68
CA TRP A 9 10.01 -4.28 -9.14
C TRP A 9 10.25 -5.29 -10.26
N ILE A 10 9.25 -6.14 -10.49
CA ILE A 10 9.25 -7.17 -11.53
C ILE A 10 8.05 -6.91 -12.43
N MET A 11 8.25 -7.03 -13.74
CA MET A 11 7.17 -6.84 -14.70
C MET A 11 6.10 -7.94 -14.56
N ASN A 12 4.83 -7.55 -14.40
CA ASN A 12 3.67 -8.44 -14.33
C ASN A 12 3.70 -9.49 -13.20
N ASP A 13 4.39 -9.22 -12.08
CA ASP A 13 4.40 -10.12 -10.92
C ASP A 13 3.26 -9.83 -9.93
N ASP A 14 2.94 -10.81 -9.06
CA ASP A 14 2.02 -10.58 -7.93
C ASP A 14 2.71 -9.70 -6.88
N PRO A 15 2.24 -8.46 -6.65
CA PRO A 15 2.89 -7.54 -5.73
C PRO A 15 2.90 -8.01 -4.27
N ARG A 16 2.02 -8.96 -3.91
CA ARG A 16 1.92 -9.52 -2.56
C ARG A 16 3.03 -10.53 -2.28
N ARG A 17 3.67 -11.08 -3.31
CA ARG A 17 4.80 -12.00 -3.16
C ARG A 17 6.06 -11.18 -2.92
N ASN A 18 6.74 -11.45 -1.80
CA ASN A 18 8.05 -10.87 -1.58
C ASN A 18 9.09 -11.63 -2.43
N PHE A 19 9.55 -11.01 -3.52
CA PHE A 19 10.56 -11.57 -4.43
C PHE A 19 11.93 -11.84 -3.79
N ALA A 20 12.16 -11.37 -2.57
CA ALA A 20 13.40 -11.63 -1.82
C ALA A 20 13.27 -12.75 -0.78
N ASP A 21 12.12 -13.41 -0.71
CA ASP A 21 11.93 -14.56 0.18
C ASP A 21 12.65 -15.81 -0.33
N GLU A 22 12.81 -16.77 0.58
CA GLU A 22 13.36 -18.08 0.25
C GLU A 22 12.51 -18.79 -0.83
N GLY A 23 13.18 -19.47 -1.76
CA GLY A 23 12.54 -20.13 -2.90
C GLY A 23 12.22 -19.19 -4.08
N GLN A 24 12.60 -17.92 -4.01
CA GLN A 24 12.53 -16.99 -5.13
C GLN A 24 13.91 -16.85 -5.80
N ASP A 25 14.00 -17.18 -7.09
CA ASP A 25 15.25 -17.08 -7.87
C ASP A 25 15.39 -15.73 -8.62
N VAL A 26 14.56 -14.74 -8.29
CA VAL A 26 14.45 -13.45 -9.01
C VAL A 26 15.81 -12.74 -9.19
N TYR A 27 16.64 -12.69 -8.15
CA TYR A 27 17.97 -12.07 -8.23
C TYR A 27 18.95 -12.89 -9.08
N LEU A 28 18.84 -14.22 -9.08
CA LEU A 28 19.69 -15.11 -9.85
C LEU A 28 19.33 -15.09 -11.33
N CYS A 29 18.03 -15.12 -11.63
CA CYS A 29 17.47 -15.04 -12.98
C CYS A 29 17.54 -13.64 -13.60
N ARG A 30 17.82 -12.61 -12.79
CA ARG A 30 17.87 -11.19 -13.19
C ARG A 30 16.52 -10.66 -13.67
N ASP A 31 15.44 -11.14 -13.06
CA ASP A 31 14.08 -10.70 -13.37
C ASP A 31 13.74 -9.36 -12.70
N LEU A 32 14.50 -8.97 -11.67
CA LEU A 32 14.33 -7.71 -10.98
C LEU A 32 14.81 -6.54 -11.84
N ILE A 33 14.01 -5.48 -11.90
CA ILE A 33 14.44 -4.15 -12.32
C ILE A 33 14.89 -3.41 -11.04
N PRO A 34 16.21 -3.30 -10.78
CA PRO A 34 16.70 -2.87 -9.48
C PRO A 34 16.72 -1.34 -9.36
N TRP A 35 16.40 -0.87 -8.16
CA TRP A 35 16.69 0.49 -7.72
C TRP A 35 18.03 0.50 -6.97
N CYS A 36 19.11 0.82 -7.69
CA CYS A 36 20.48 0.73 -7.17
C CYS A 36 20.77 1.70 -6.01
N ASP A 37 19.91 2.69 -5.79
CA ASP A 37 19.95 3.65 -4.69
C ASP A 37 19.28 3.13 -3.41
N LEU A 38 18.51 2.03 -3.48
CA LEU A 38 17.72 1.51 -2.37
C LEU A 38 18.14 0.10 -1.96
N ILE A 39 18.18 -0.12 -0.65
CA ILE A 39 18.34 -1.44 -0.04
C ILE A 39 16.97 -1.93 0.43
N LYS A 40 16.65 -3.20 0.16
CA LYS A 40 15.38 -3.80 0.60
C LYS A 40 15.43 -4.12 2.10
N LEU A 41 14.48 -3.58 2.85
CA LEU A 41 14.32 -3.87 4.29
C LEU A 41 13.55 -5.18 4.48
N ARG A 42 14.08 -6.08 5.32
CA ARG A 42 13.48 -7.40 5.58
C ARG A 42 12.68 -7.37 6.88
N PHE A 43 11.36 -7.21 6.78
CA PHE A 43 10.45 -7.24 7.92
C PHE A 43 10.02 -8.67 8.30
N GLY A 44 10.02 -9.62 7.37
CA GLY A 44 9.47 -10.96 7.58
C GLY A 44 7.94 -11.01 7.45
N ASN A 45 7.35 -12.18 7.71
CA ASN A 45 5.93 -12.42 7.52
C ASN A 45 5.05 -12.01 8.71
N LYS A 46 5.69 -11.78 9.86
CA LYS A 46 5.04 -11.44 11.13
C LYS A 46 6.03 -10.74 12.05
N ARG A 47 5.53 -10.12 13.12
CA ARG A 47 6.34 -9.32 14.04
C ARG A 47 7.54 -10.07 14.62
N GLU A 48 7.40 -11.37 14.91
CA GLU A 48 8.45 -12.20 15.52
C GLU A 48 9.65 -12.44 14.59
N GLU A 49 9.45 -12.31 13.28
CA GLU A 49 10.52 -12.48 12.28
C GLU A 49 11.23 -11.14 11.98
N CYS A 50 10.64 -10.02 12.40
CA CYS A 50 11.19 -8.69 12.20
C CYS A 50 12.26 -8.40 13.25
N SER A 51 13.43 -7.91 12.80
CA SER A 51 14.47 -7.44 13.71
C SER A 51 13.97 -6.29 14.58
N ASP A 52 14.20 -6.39 15.90
CA ASP A 52 13.79 -5.35 16.84
C ASP A 52 14.41 -3.98 16.52
N ILE A 53 15.66 -3.96 16.04
CA ILE A 53 16.34 -2.72 15.65
C ILE A 53 15.59 -2.04 14.49
N LEU A 54 15.22 -2.82 13.47
CA LEU A 54 14.48 -2.32 12.31
C LEU A 54 13.08 -1.85 12.71
N TYR A 55 12.37 -2.65 13.50
CA TYR A 55 11.04 -2.32 13.98
C TYR A 55 11.03 -1.03 14.82
N SER A 56 11.92 -0.92 15.80
CA SER A 56 12.06 0.27 16.65
C SER A 56 12.45 1.50 15.84
N TYR A 57 13.36 1.35 14.86
CA TYR A 57 13.72 2.44 13.96
C TYR A 57 12.51 2.96 13.18
N MET A 58 11.70 2.06 12.62
CA MET A 58 10.52 2.44 11.84
C MET A 58 9.40 3.02 12.71
N LYS A 59 9.24 2.53 13.95
CA LYS A 59 8.34 3.18 14.92
C LYS A 59 8.77 4.61 15.23
N GLU A 60 10.05 4.83 15.52
CA GLU A 60 10.54 6.19 15.76
C GLU A 60 10.40 7.09 14.52
N TYR A 61 10.69 6.57 13.33
CA TYR A 61 10.47 7.29 12.08
C TYR A 61 8.99 7.70 11.92
N THR A 62 8.07 6.76 12.14
CA THR A 62 6.63 7.02 12.11
C THR A 62 6.22 8.09 13.14
N ARG A 63 6.73 7.99 14.38
CA ARG A 63 6.48 8.97 15.44
C ARG A 63 6.93 10.37 15.03
N LEU A 64 8.08 10.50 14.35
CA LEU A 64 8.60 11.79 13.88
C LEU A 64 7.70 12.39 12.78
N ILE A 65 7.27 11.58 11.81
CA ILE A 65 6.32 12.01 10.77
C ILE A 65 5.02 12.52 11.40
N VAL A 66 4.43 11.76 12.33
CA VAL A 66 3.15 12.09 12.95
C VAL A 66 3.20 13.36 13.79
N LYS A 67 4.35 13.66 14.41
CA LYS A 67 4.55 14.91 15.16
C LYS A 67 4.54 16.15 14.27
N ILE A 68 4.94 16.02 13.01
CA ILE A 68 5.11 17.15 12.09
C ILE A 68 3.91 17.29 11.15
N PHE A 69 3.40 16.17 10.64
CA PHE A 69 2.40 16.17 9.56
C PHE A 69 1.02 15.71 10.04
N HIS A 70 -0.01 16.01 9.25
CA HIS A 70 -1.39 15.56 9.49
C HIS A 70 -1.71 14.23 8.82
N GLY A 71 -0.81 13.74 7.98
CA GLY A 71 -0.97 12.49 7.28
C GLY A 71 0.30 12.06 6.57
N CYS A 72 0.24 10.90 5.92
CA CYS A 72 1.31 10.37 5.09
C CYS A 72 0.78 9.88 3.73
N ARG A 73 1.72 9.69 2.80
CA ARG A 73 1.50 8.94 1.57
C ARG A 73 2.34 7.66 1.65
N LEU A 74 1.70 6.50 1.58
CA LEU A 74 2.34 5.20 1.49
C LEU A 74 2.71 4.93 0.03
N ASP A 75 4.01 4.99 -0.24
CA ASP A 75 4.59 4.66 -1.54
C ASP A 75 4.62 3.15 -1.77
N ASN A 76 4.31 2.68 -2.98
CA ASN A 76 4.31 1.26 -3.33
C ASN A 76 3.66 0.35 -2.25
N CYS A 77 2.51 0.77 -1.73
CA CYS A 77 1.88 0.18 -0.54
C CYS A 77 1.62 -1.32 -0.69
N HIS A 78 1.31 -1.75 -1.91
CA HIS A 78 1.03 -3.14 -2.29
C HIS A 78 2.23 -4.09 -2.12
N SER A 79 3.47 -3.59 -2.03
CA SER A 79 4.68 -4.39 -1.81
C SER A 79 5.19 -4.35 -0.36
N THR A 80 4.48 -3.66 0.53
CA THR A 80 4.79 -3.65 1.96
C THR A 80 4.01 -4.76 2.66
N PRO A 81 4.65 -5.57 3.54
CA PRO A 81 3.93 -6.58 4.32
C PRO A 81 2.77 -5.95 5.10
N ILE A 82 1.57 -6.50 4.92
CA ILE A 82 0.34 -5.85 5.41
C ILE A 82 0.33 -5.67 6.93
N TRP A 83 0.81 -6.68 7.67
CA TRP A 83 0.91 -6.64 9.14
C TRP A 83 1.78 -5.46 9.60
N PHE A 84 2.87 -5.20 8.87
CA PHE A 84 3.82 -4.15 9.22
C PHE A 84 3.23 -2.78 8.92
N ALA A 85 2.63 -2.62 7.73
CA ALA A 85 1.96 -1.38 7.36
C ALA A 85 0.83 -1.04 8.36
N GLN A 86 0.01 -2.04 8.72
CA GLN A 86 -1.04 -1.89 9.71
C GLN A 86 -0.48 -1.45 11.06
N GLU A 87 0.51 -2.15 11.63
CA GLU A 87 1.07 -1.78 12.94
C GLU A 87 1.66 -0.37 12.98
N MET A 88 2.32 0.07 11.89
CA MET A 88 2.87 1.44 11.82
C MET A 88 1.75 2.48 11.74
N MET A 89 0.70 2.22 10.98
CA MET A 89 -0.42 3.15 10.83
C MET A 89 -1.32 3.20 12.07
N ASP A 90 -1.52 2.07 12.74
CA ASP A 90 -2.19 2.00 14.04
C ASP A 90 -1.41 2.79 15.09
N TYR A 91 -0.08 2.63 15.14
CA TYR A 91 0.77 3.44 16.00
C TYR A 91 0.71 4.94 15.67
N ALA A 92 0.62 5.29 14.39
CA ALA A 92 0.44 6.68 13.98
C ALA A 92 -0.89 7.27 14.50
N ARG A 93 -1.97 6.48 14.45
CA ARG A 93 -3.30 6.88 14.93
C ARG A 93 -3.43 6.85 16.45
N GLU A 94 -2.65 6.01 17.14
CA GLU A 94 -2.52 6.08 18.60
C GLU A 94 -1.99 7.45 19.04
N ILE A 95 -0.99 7.99 18.32
CA ILE A 95 -0.40 9.30 18.61
C ILE A 95 -1.33 10.44 18.13
N LYS A 96 -1.94 10.30 16.95
CA LYS A 96 -2.82 11.29 16.35
C LYS A 96 -4.04 10.60 15.72
N PRO A 97 -5.19 10.54 16.42
CA PRO A 97 -6.36 9.78 15.97
C PRO A 97 -6.86 10.10 14.55
N ASN A 98 -6.73 11.36 14.12
CA ASN A 98 -7.16 11.83 12.79
C ASN A 98 -6.00 11.88 11.78
N PHE A 99 -4.97 11.04 11.94
CA PHE A 99 -3.86 10.98 11.00
C PHE A 99 -4.32 10.40 9.66
N TYR A 100 -4.19 11.19 8.61
CA TYR A 100 -4.67 10.87 7.26
C TYR A 100 -3.70 9.98 6.49
N ILE A 101 -4.20 8.93 5.84
CA ILE A 101 -3.41 7.94 5.13
C ILE A 101 -3.83 7.93 3.65
N ASN A 102 -2.92 8.35 2.78
CA ASN A 102 -3.04 8.18 1.34
C ASN A 102 -2.15 7.01 0.91
N ALA A 103 -2.58 6.15 -0.02
CA ALA A 103 -1.76 5.06 -0.54
C ALA A 103 -1.69 5.04 -2.07
N GLU A 104 -0.48 4.79 -2.57
CA GLU A 104 -0.29 4.30 -3.94
C GLU A 104 -0.54 2.80 -3.97
N LEU A 105 -1.73 2.43 -4.47
CA LEU A 105 -2.22 1.06 -4.44
C LEU A 105 -2.75 0.66 -5.82
N PHE A 106 -1.93 -0.09 -6.55
CA PHE A 106 -2.16 -0.53 -7.93
C PHE A 106 -2.18 -2.06 -8.03
N THR A 107 -3.08 -2.72 -7.30
CA THR A 107 -3.16 -4.19 -7.31
C THR A 107 -3.81 -4.74 -8.60
N GLY A 108 -4.49 -3.88 -9.37
CA GLY A 108 -5.29 -4.30 -10.53
C GLY A 108 -6.57 -5.05 -10.18
N ASN A 109 -6.90 -5.19 -8.89
CA ASN A 109 -8.08 -5.92 -8.43
C ASN A 109 -8.76 -5.18 -7.27
N ILE A 110 -10.01 -4.77 -7.47
CA ILE A 110 -10.78 -3.98 -6.49
C ILE A 110 -10.94 -4.73 -5.16
N SER A 111 -11.14 -6.05 -5.18
CA SER A 111 -11.28 -6.85 -3.96
C SER A 111 -9.98 -6.88 -3.15
N ILE A 112 -8.82 -6.92 -3.81
CA ILE A 112 -7.52 -6.84 -3.14
C ILE A 112 -7.29 -5.42 -2.62
N ASP A 113 -7.61 -4.38 -3.41
CA ASP A 113 -7.53 -3.00 -2.93
C ASP A 113 -8.34 -2.79 -1.65
N ASN A 114 -9.59 -3.28 -1.63
CA ASN A 114 -10.46 -3.22 -0.45
C ASN A 114 -9.87 -3.94 0.77
N TYR A 115 -9.19 -5.07 0.56
CA TYR A 115 -8.52 -5.77 1.65
C TYR A 115 -7.42 -4.91 2.28
N PHE A 116 -6.54 -4.30 1.47
CA PHE A 116 -5.50 -3.39 1.97
C PHE A 116 -6.08 -2.16 2.65
N ILE A 117 -7.11 -1.54 2.05
CA ILE A 117 -7.79 -0.35 2.61
C ILE A 117 -8.33 -0.65 3.99
N ASN A 118 -9.04 -1.76 4.17
CA ASN A 118 -9.66 -2.11 5.44
C ASN A 118 -8.65 -2.55 6.51
N GLN A 119 -7.61 -3.29 6.14
CA GLN A 119 -6.63 -3.76 7.12
C GLN A 119 -5.70 -2.65 7.60
N ILE A 120 -5.22 -1.79 6.71
CA ILE A 120 -4.30 -0.69 7.06
C ILE A 120 -5.08 0.55 7.55
N GLY A 121 -6.36 0.65 7.18
CA GLY A 121 -7.21 1.80 7.45
C GLY A 121 -6.89 2.99 6.55
N ILE A 122 -6.66 2.77 5.26
CA ILE A 122 -6.32 3.82 4.29
C ILE A 122 -7.52 4.75 4.05
N ASP A 123 -7.30 6.07 4.08
CA ASP A 123 -8.35 7.07 3.87
C ASP A 123 -8.57 7.39 2.38
N SER A 124 -7.51 7.31 1.56
CA SER A 124 -7.59 7.55 0.12
C SER A 124 -6.55 6.75 -0.66
N ILE A 125 -6.88 6.43 -1.90
CA ILE A 125 -5.97 5.76 -2.84
C ILE A 125 -5.69 6.65 -4.04
N VAL A 126 -4.46 6.61 -4.54
CA VAL A 126 -4.08 7.31 -5.77
C VAL A 126 -4.72 6.62 -6.97
N ARG A 127 -5.26 7.44 -7.88
CA ARG A 127 -5.72 7.05 -9.21
C ARG A 127 -5.17 8.03 -10.22
N GLU A 128 -4.68 7.51 -11.35
CA GLU A 128 -3.94 8.29 -12.34
C GLU A 128 -4.74 8.39 -13.63
N SER A 129 -5.27 9.57 -13.91
CA SER A 129 -6.03 9.84 -15.15
C SER A 129 -5.19 9.63 -16.41
N TYR A 130 -3.87 9.83 -16.31
CA TYR A 130 -2.93 9.65 -17.42
C TYR A 130 -2.77 8.19 -17.87
N ARG A 131 -3.32 7.22 -17.11
CA ARG A 131 -3.36 5.81 -17.53
C ARG A 131 -4.37 5.52 -18.63
N ALA A 132 -5.35 6.40 -18.84
CA ALA A 132 -6.33 6.22 -19.91
C ALA A 132 -5.69 6.45 -21.27
N PHE A 133 -5.81 5.48 -22.18
CA PHE A 133 -5.22 5.59 -23.52
C PHE A 133 -6.02 6.52 -24.45
N ASN A 134 -7.30 6.74 -24.14
CA ASN A 134 -8.20 7.54 -24.94
C ASN A 134 -9.32 8.18 -24.08
N PRO A 135 -10.08 9.15 -24.61
CA PRO A 135 -11.14 9.82 -23.86
C PRO A 135 -12.27 8.91 -23.37
N TYR A 136 -12.53 7.79 -24.06
CA TYR A 136 -13.55 6.83 -23.67
C TYR A 136 -13.15 6.10 -22.37
N GLU A 137 -11.93 5.56 -22.31
CA GLU A 137 -11.38 4.92 -21.11
C GLU A 137 -11.29 5.89 -19.93
N LEU A 138 -10.95 7.16 -20.18
CA LEU A 138 -10.95 8.18 -19.14
C LEU A 138 -12.36 8.39 -18.56
N GLY A 139 -13.38 8.41 -19.42
CA GLY A 139 -14.78 8.50 -19.01
C GLY A 139 -15.20 7.30 -18.15
N GLU A 140 -14.84 6.08 -18.56
CA GLU A 140 -15.10 4.85 -17.81
C GLU A 140 -14.41 4.88 -16.43
N MET A 141 -13.12 5.22 -16.40
CA MET A 141 -12.35 5.36 -15.16
C MET A 141 -12.99 6.38 -14.21
N ILE A 142 -13.31 7.58 -14.69
CA ILE A 142 -13.95 8.63 -13.88
C ILE A 142 -15.30 8.14 -13.36
N SER A 143 -16.12 7.51 -14.21
CA SER A 143 -17.45 7.03 -13.80
C SER A 143 -17.37 5.98 -12.68
N THR A 144 -16.35 5.12 -12.71
CA THR A 144 -16.13 4.07 -11.71
C THR A 144 -15.62 4.65 -10.39
N ILE A 145 -14.74 5.66 -10.43
CA ILE A 145 -14.15 6.27 -9.23
C ILE A 145 -15.09 7.30 -8.61
N SER A 146 -15.90 7.99 -9.42
CA SER A 146 -16.90 8.92 -8.91
C SER A 146 -17.94 8.12 -8.13
N GLN A 147 -17.81 8.09 -6.80
CA GLN A 147 -18.73 7.43 -5.87
C GLN A 147 -20.15 8.06 -5.87
N SER A 148 -20.51 8.77 -6.93
CA SER A 148 -21.79 9.38 -7.19
C SER A 148 -22.76 8.32 -7.73
N ASN A 149 -23.89 8.21 -7.04
CA ASN A 149 -25.02 7.46 -7.55
C ASN A 149 -25.48 8.03 -8.91
N PRO A 150 -25.85 7.17 -9.88
CA PRO A 150 -26.52 7.61 -11.09
C PRO A 150 -27.69 8.56 -10.82
N ILE A 151 -27.95 9.47 -11.76
CA ILE A 151 -29.12 10.35 -11.69
C ILE A 151 -30.38 9.48 -11.69
N GLY A 152 -31.22 9.64 -10.66
CA GLY A 152 -32.44 8.84 -10.48
C GLY A 152 -32.23 7.52 -9.72
N SER A 153 -31.08 7.30 -9.07
CA SER A 153 -30.88 6.14 -8.20
C SER A 153 -31.93 6.03 -7.09
N PHE A 154 -32.34 4.80 -6.80
CA PHE A 154 -33.24 4.51 -5.68
C PHE A 154 -32.56 4.83 -4.35
N ILE A 155 -33.31 5.50 -3.47
CA ILE A 155 -32.87 5.80 -2.11
C ILE A 155 -33.30 4.66 -1.21
N GLN A 156 -32.34 4.00 -0.57
CA GLN A 156 -32.65 3.07 0.51
C GLN A 156 -33.08 3.88 1.75
N LEU A 157 -34.34 3.74 2.15
CA LEU A 157 -34.86 4.35 3.37
C LEU A 157 -34.36 3.55 4.59
N ASN A 158 -33.96 4.24 5.67
CA ASN A 158 -33.42 3.65 6.91
C ASN A 158 -34.46 2.85 7.75
N ILE A 159 -35.42 2.16 7.12
CA ILE A 159 -36.60 1.61 7.81
C ILE A 159 -36.45 0.12 8.17
N LEU A 160 -35.42 -0.60 7.69
CA LEU A 160 -35.18 -1.99 8.06
C LEU A 160 -33.67 -2.29 8.19
N PRO A 161 -33.22 -3.00 9.25
CA PRO A 161 -31.89 -3.58 9.27
C PRO A 161 -31.81 -4.75 8.27
N LEU A 162 -30.62 -4.93 7.69
CA LEU A 162 -30.26 -6.01 6.76
C LEU A 162 -30.41 -7.40 7.37
#